data_AF-A0A7K0CZ87-F1
#
_entry.id   AF-A0A7K0CZ87-F1
#
_cell.length_a   1.000
_cell.length_b   1.000
_cell.length_c   1.000
_cell.angle_alpha   90.00
_cell.angle_beta   90.00
_cell.angle_gamma   90.00
#
_symmetry.space_group_name_H-M   'P 1'
#
loop_
_entity.id
_entity.type
_entity.pdbx_description
1 polymer ?
#
loop_
_entity_poly.entity_id
_entity_poly.type
_entity_poly.pdbx_seq_one_letter_code
_entity_poly.pdbx_strand_id
1 'polypeptide(L)'
;MKITPESLVEAALAIGKLGEEIEDKQVFPDLKAERGILALSGSAIAGAIGDVDGASQVAQKVISSRHAAVAELLYTTAAQFKDQDQELADKLAQFGDLNSTGV
;
A
#
# COMPACT_ATOMS: atom_id res chain seq x y z
N MET A 1 3.96 -24.13 -2.45
CA MET A 1 3.46 -23.75 -1.11
C MET A 1 1.97 -24.04 -1.11
N LYS A 2 1.43 -24.71 -0.08
CA LYS A 2 0.00 -25.04 -0.02
C LYS A 2 -0.75 -23.84 0.57
N ILE A 3 -1.85 -23.42 -0.04
CA ILE A 3 -2.70 -22.38 0.52
C ILE A 3 -3.55 -23.02 1.62
N THR A 4 -3.38 -22.54 2.84
CA THR A 4 -4.15 -22.92 4.04
C THR A 4 -4.58 -21.66 4.80
N PRO A 5 -5.58 -21.74 5.68
CA PRO A 5 -5.99 -20.61 6.51
C PRO A 5 -4.82 -19.96 7.25
N GLU A 6 -3.93 -20.77 7.81
CA GLU A 6 -2.76 -20.31 8.57
C GLU A 6 -1.80 -19.53 7.65
N SER A 7 -1.50 -20.05 6.46
CA SER A 7 -0.64 -19.36 5.50
C SER A 7 -1.22 -18.03 5.02
N LEU A 8 -2.56 -17.92 4.95
CA LEU A 8 -3.27 -16.70 4.59
C LEU A 8 -3.22 -15.67 5.72
N VAL A 9 -3.36 -16.10 6.98
CA VAL A 9 -3.21 -15.23 8.15
C VAL A 9 -1.77 -14.72 8.26
N GLU A 10 -0.77 -15.59 8.08
CA GLU A 10 0.64 -15.18 8.09
C GLU A 10 0.93 -14.15 6.99
N ALA A 11 0.41 -14.38 5.77
CA ALA A 11 0.53 -13.42 4.68
C ALA A 11 -0.19 -12.09 4.98
N ALA A 12 -1.39 -12.14 5.57
CA ALA A 12 -2.15 -10.96 5.99
C ALA A 12 -1.34 -10.10 6.99
N LEU A 13 -0.77 -10.74 8.00
CA LEU A 13 0.05 -10.06 9.02
C LEU A 13 1.31 -9.45 8.40
N ALA A 14 2.00 -10.19 7.54
CA ALA A 14 3.20 -9.69 6.88
C ALA A 14 2.91 -8.47 5.99
N ILE A 15 1.85 -8.54 5.18
CA ILE A 15 1.44 -7.44 4.28
C ILE A 15 0.93 -6.25 5.08
N GLY A 16 0.15 -6.47 6.14
CA GLY A 16 -0.32 -5.40 7.02
C GLY A 16 0.83 -4.63 7.65
N LYS A 17 1.85 -5.34 8.16
CA LYS A 17 3.06 -4.75 8.73
C LYS A 17 3.83 -3.90 7.72
N LEU A 18 3.91 -4.33 6.45
CA LEU A 18 4.53 -3.52 5.39
C LEU A 18 3.76 -2.20 5.16
N GLY A 19 2.43 -2.22 5.27
CA GLY A 19 1.60 -1.02 5.22
C GLY A 19 1.91 -0.04 6.35
N GLU A 20 2.04 -0.56 7.58
CA GLU A 20 2.41 0.23 8.77
C GLU A 20 3.82 0.82 8.66
N GLU A 21 4.79 0.03 8.17
CA GLU A 21 6.19 0.48 8.01
C GLU A 21 6.31 1.67 7.06
N ILE A 22 5.44 1.79 6.05
CA ILE A 22 5.44 2.91 5.09
C ILE A 22 5.12 4.26 5.75
N GLU A 23 4.41 4.23 6.88
CA GLU A 23 4.11 5.43 7.67
C GLU A 23 5.21 5.75 8.69
N ASP A 24 6.13 4.82 8.97
CA ASP A 24 7.27 5.03 9.86
C ASP A 24 8.31 5.95 9.22
N LYS A 25 8.45 7.16 9.76
CA LYS A 25 9.40 8.17 9.30
C LYS A 25 10.87 7.82 9.56
N GLN A 26 11.17 6.81 10.37
CA GLN A 26 12.51 6.27 10.51
C GLN A 26 12.88 5.35 9.34
N VAL A 27 11.91 4.68 8.74
CA VAL A 27 12.09 3.77 7.59
C VAL A 27 11.88 4.53 6.27
N PHE A 28 10.82 5.32 6.18
CA PHE A 28 10.47 6.17 5.03
C PHE A 28 10.47 7.65 5.42
N PRO A 29 11.67 8.26 5.54
CA PRO A 29 11.80 9.67 5.91
C PRO A 29 11.22 10.59 4.84
N ASP A 30 10.78 11.77 5.27
CA ASP A 30 10.34 12.82 4.35
C ASP A 30 11.49 13.29 3.44
N LEU A 31 11.15 13.70 2.21
CA LEU A 31 12.12 14.14 1.21
C LEU A 31 12.75 15.48 1.58
N LYS A 32 12.06 16.30 2.39
CA LYS A 32 12.52 17.61 2.89
C LYS A 32 12.88 18.54 1.73
N ALA A 33 12.02 18.58 0.72
CA ALA A 33 12.21 19.36 -0.50
C ALA A 33 12.39 20.86 -0.21
N GLU A 34 11.81 21.36 0.89
CA GLU A 34 11.97 22.74 1.37
C GLU A 34 13.43 23.21 1.40
N ARG A 35 14.37 22.37 1.85
CA ARG A 35 15.80 22.74 1.88
C ARG A 35 16.36 22.99 0.48
N GLY A 36 15.94 22.19 -0.49
CA GLY A 36 16.32 22.35 -1.89
C GLY A 36 15.67 23.58 -2.53
N ILE A 37 14.39 23.82 -2.22
CA ILE A 37 13.64 24.99 -2.68
C ILE A 37 14.31 26.28 -2.20
N LEU A 38 14.67 26.36 -0.92
CA LEU A 38 15.34 27.53 -0.33
C LEU A 38 16.73 27.76 -0.95
N ALA A 39 17.51 26.69 -1.13
CA ALA A 39 18.86 26.79 -1.71
C ALA A 39 18.85 27.17 -3.20
N LEU A 40 17.79 26.84 -3.92
CA LEU A 40 17.64 27.06 -5.37
C LEU A 40 16.55 28.10 -5.70
N SER A 41 16.27 29.01 -4.76
CA SER A 41 15.19 29.99 -4.88
C SER A 41 15.26 30.77 -6.20
N GLY A 42 14.11 30.89 -6.88
CA GLY A 42 13.98 31.55 -8.18
C GLY A 42 14.38 30.70 -9.39
N SER A 43 14.86 29.47 -9.19
CA SER A 43 15.15 28.54 -10.29
C SER A 43 13.92 27.73 -10.72
N ALA A 44 13.93 27.25 -11.97
CA ALA A 44 12.93 26.31 -12.46
C ALA A 44 12.92 24.98 -11.67
N ILE A 45 14.06 24.61 -11.08
CA ILE A 45 14.19 23.39 -10.26
C ILE A 45 13.41 23.54 -8.96
N ALA A 46 13.51 24.69 -8.28
CA ALA A 46 12.73 24.98 -7.07
C ALA A 46 11.22 24.94 -7.34
N GLY A 47 10.79 25.44 -8.52
CA GLY A 47 9.40 25.31 -8.96
C GLY A 47 8.97 23.86 -9.20
N ALA A 48 9.84 23.05 -9.83
CA ALA A 48 9.54 21.65 -10.14
C ALA A 48 9.41 20.76 -8.89
N ILE A 49 10.15 21.05 -7.82
CA ILE A 49 10.14 20.26 -6.58
C ILE A 49 9.19 20.81 -5.51
N GLY A 50 8.44 21.87 -5.81
CA GLY A 50 7.67 22.67 -4.85
C GLY A 50 6.67 21.88 -3.99
N ASP A 51 6.08 20.81 -4.54
CA ASP A 51 5.05 19.99 -3.87
C ASP A 51 5.45 18.51 -3.76
N VAL A 52 6.75 18.21 -3.86
CA VAL A 52 7.23 16.82 -3.85
C VAL A 52 6.99 16.14 -2.50
N ASP A 53 7.08 16.87 -1.39
CA ASP A 53 6.77 16.35 -0.06
C ASP A 53 5.28 16.01 0.08
N GLY A 54 4.37 16.86 -0.41
CA GLY A 54 2.93 16.63 -0.41
C GLY A 54 2.54 15.42 -1.28
N ALA A 55 3.08 15.35 -2.50
CA ALA A 55 2.89 14.20 -3.38
C ALA A 55 3.40 12.89 -2.76
N SER A 56 4.55 12.93 -2.07
CA SER A 56 5.11 11.77 -1.37
C SER A 56 4.19 11.30 -0.23
N GLN A 57 3.62 12.21 0.55
CA GLN A 57 2.68 11.85 1.62
C GLN A 57 1.41 11.19 1.08
N VAL A 58 0.85 11.72 -0.01
CA VAL A 58 -0.32 11.12 -0.66
C VAL A 58 0.02 9.71 -1.17
N ALA A 59 1.18 9.53 -1.80
CA ALA A 59 1.63 8.24 -2.27
C ALA A 59 1.79 7.24 -1.10
N GLN A 60 2.44 7.63 -0.01
CA GLN A 60 2.58 6.80 1.20
C GLN A 60 1.23 6.34 1.73
N LYS A 61 0.26 7.25 1.84
CA LYS A 61 -1.10 6.94 2.32
C LYS A 61 -1.83 5.97 1.39
N VAL A 62 -1.72 6.14 0.08
CA VAL A 62 -2.31 5.21 -0.89
C VAL A 62 -1.70 3.82 -0.75
N ILE A 63 -0.37 3.73 -0.64
CA ILE A 63 0.30 2.43 -0.56
C ILE A 63 -0.04 1.74 0.78
N SER A 64 -0.01 2.46 1.91
CA SER A 64 -0.43 1.96 3.22
C SER A 64 -1.86 1.41 3.17
N SER A 65 -2.81 2.20 2.64
CA SER A 65 -4.20 1.79 2.50
C SER A 65 -4.37 0.53 1.63
N ARG A 66 -3.59 0.38 0.56
CA ARG A 66 -3.64 -0.82 -0.29
C ARG A 66 -3.11 -2.05 0.45
N HIS A 67 -2.05 -1.93 1.23
CA HIS A 67 -1.54 -3.03 2.05
C HIS A 67 -2.55 -3.45 3.11
N ALA A 68 -3.18 -2.48 3.80
CA ALA A 68 -4.24 -2.76 4.76
C ALA A 68 -5.42 -3.51 4.13
N ALA A 69 -5.88 -3.06 2.95
CA ALA A 69 -6.97 -3.71 2.24
C ALA A 69 -6.64 -5.15 1.81
N VAL A 70 -5.42 -5.40 1.35
CA VAL A 70 -4.97 -6.76 0.99
C VAL A 70 -4.85 -7.64 2.24
N ALA A 71 -4.33 -7.10 3.33
CA ALA A 71 -4.25 -7.83 4.60
C ALA A 71 -5.64 -8.22 5.11
N GLU A 72 -6.59 -7.29 5.10
CA GLU A 72 -7.98 -7.56 5.47
C GLU A 72 -8.63 -8.62 4.57
N LEU A 73 -8.39 -8.56 3.26
CA LEU A 73 -8.88 -9.55 2.31
C LEU A 73 -8.35 -10.95 2.64
N LEU A 74 -7.04 -11.08 2.88
CA LEU A 74 -6.42 -12.35 3.24
C LEU A 74 -6.92 -12.88 4.58
N TYR A 75 -7.11 -12.01 5.57
CA TYR A 75 -7.64 -12.38 6.88
C TYR A 75 -9.09 -12.88 6.79
N THR A 76 -9.92 -12.16 6.01
CA THR A 76 -11.32 -12.53 5.76
C THR A 76 -11.40 -13.84 4.98
N THR A 77 -10.50 -14.02 4.01
CA THR A 77 -10.35 -15.25 3.21
C THR A 77 -9.99 -16.43 4.10
N ALA A 78 -9.05 -16.27 5.03
CA ALA A 78 -8.69 -17.30 5.99
C ALA A 78 -9.87 -17.67 6.92
N ALA A 79 -10.63 -16.68 7.39
CA ALA A 79 -11.78 -16.90 8.26
C ALA A 79 -12.96 -17.61 7.55
N GLN A 80 -13.08 -17.42 6.23
CA GLN A 80 -14.12 -18.04 5.40
C GLN A 80 -13.64 -19.31 4.68
N PHE A 81 -12.40 -19.73 4.92
CA PHE A 81 -11.78 -20.89 4.31
C PHE A 81 -12.48 -22.18 4.80
N LYS A 82 -13.54 -22.56 4.08
CA LYS A 82 -14.01 -23.93 4.01
C LYS A 82 -13.30 -24.55 2.82
N ASP A 83 -12.83 -25.79 2.91
CA ASP A 83 -12.08 -26.54 1.88
C ASP A 83 -12.80 -26.67 0.49
N GLN A 84 -13.23 -25.57 -0.12
CA GLN A 84 -13.94 -25.47 -1.40
C GLN A 84 -13.33 -24.33 -2.22
N ASP A 85 -12.32 -24.71 -3.02
CA ASP A 85 -11.31 -23.89 -3.70
C ASP A 85 -11.78 -23.11 -4.96
N GLN A 86 -13.06 -22.75 -5.11
CA GLN A 86 -13.52 -22.15 -6.38
C GLN A 86 -14.24 -20.80 -6.22
N GLU A 87 -15.27 -20.71 -5.38
CA GLU A 87 -16.03 -19.45 -5.21
C GLU A 87 -15.17 -18.31 -4.62
N LEU A 88 -14.14 -18.68 -3.84
CA LEU A 88 -13.28 -17.73 -3.14
C LEU A 88 -12.13 -17.24 -4.02
N ALA A 89 -11.61 -18.09 -4.91
CA ALA A 89 -10.68 -17.69 -5.96
C ALA A 89 -11.34 -16.69 -6.94
N ASP A 90 -12.62 -16.89 -7.25
CA ASP A 90 -13.40 -15.96 -8.08
C ASP A 90 -13.59 -14.59 -7.41
N LYS A 91 -13.83 -14.54 -6.10
CA LYS A 91 -13.87 -13.27 -5.33
C LYS A 91 -12.51 -12.58 -5.30
N LEU A 92 -11.43 -13.35 -5.12
CA LEU A 92 -10.07 -12.80 -5.12
C LEU A 92 -9.70 -12.22 -6.49
N ALA A 93 -10.10 -12.88 -7.59
CA ALA A 93 -9.91 -12.37 -8.95
C ALA A 93 -10.68 -11.07 -9.21
N GLN A 94 -11.90 -10.95 -8.68
CA GLN A 94 -12.70 -9.72 -8.79
C GLN A 94 -12.07 -8.55 -8.00
N PHE A 95 -11.46 -8.81 -6.84
CA PHE A 95 -10.73 -7.79 -6.08
C PHE A 95 -9.33 -7.49 -6.65
N GLY A 96 -8.68 -8.45 -7.33
CA GLY A 96 -7.42 -8.22 -8.05
C GLY A 96 -7.55 -7.16 -9.15
N ASP A 97 -8.76 -6.94 -9.64
CA ASP A 97 -9.09 -5.94 -10.65
C ASP A 97 -9.53 -4.59 -10.05
N LEU A 98 -8.94 -4.18 -8.92
CA LEU A 98 -9.13 -2.85 -8.32
C LEU A 98 -8.51 -1.69 -9.13
N ASN A 99 -7.96 -1.97 -10.32
CA ASN A 99 -7.48 -0.99 -11.29
C ASN A 99 -8.44 -0.78 -12.48
N SER A 100 -9.50 -1.58 -12.66
CA SER A 100 -10.44 -1.40 -13.78
C SER A 100 -11.61 -0.46 -13.49
N THR A 101 -11.82 -0.04 -12.24
CA THR A 101 -12.84 0.95 -11.85
C THR A 101 -12.32 2.39 -11.87
N GLY A 102 -11.29 2.66 -12.67
CA GLY A 102 -10.96 4.02 -13.11
C GLY A 102 -11.88 4.46 -14.25
N VAL A 103 -13.13 4.81 -13.92
CA VAL A 103 -14.03 5.64 -14.76
C VAL A 103 -14.52 6.80 -13.93
#